data_AF-A0A929AKE0-F1
#
_entry.id   AF-A0A929AKE0-F1
#
_cell.length_a   1.000
_cell.length_b   1.000
_cell.length_c   1.000
_cell.angle_alpha   90.00
_cell.angle_beta   90.00
_cell.angle_gamma   90.00
#
_symmetry.space_group_name_H-M   'P 1'
#
loop_
_entity.id
_entity.type
_entity.pdbx_description
1 polymer ?
#
loop_
_entity_poly.entity_id
_entity_poly.type
_entity_poly.pdbx_seq_one_letter_code
_entity_poly.pdbx_strand_id
1 'polypeptide(L)' 'MIANVNAPLLSSRIDYCLAATEKGWQLTAWEPALVEGNRVKPYLWKFNSELGTLQEAHRTLQVILGQD' A
#
# COMPACT_ATOMS: atom_id res chain seq x y z
N MET A 1 26.31 15.88 -20.60
CA MET A 1 25.99 15.53 -19.20
C MET A 1 25.01 14.35 -19.28
N ILE A 2 25.50 13.12 -19.14
CA ILE A 2 24.66 11.92 -19.26
C ILE A 2 24.00 11.71 -17.90
N ALA A 3 22.68 11.90 -17.82
CA ALA A 3 21.93 11.59 -16.61
C ALA A 3 22.00 10.07 -16.41
N ASN A 4 22.59 9.66 -15.29
CA ASN A 4 22.66 8.28 -14.84
C ASN A 4 21.22 7.77 -14.64
N VAL A 5 20.71 7.00 -15.61
CA VAL A 5 19.45 6.24 -15.48
C VAL A 5 19.75 4.97 -14.69
N ASN A 6 20.14 5.15 -13.43
CA ASN A 6 20.19 4.11 -12.42
C ASN A 6 19.41 4.63 -11.21
N ALA A 7 18.14 5.00 -11.44
CA ALA A 7 17.20 5.04 -10.34
C ALA A 7 16.89 3.56 -10.04
N PRO A 8 17.24 3.04 -8.85
CA PRO A 8 16.81 1.71 -8.48
C PRO A 8 15.30 1.69 -8.62
N LEU A 9 14.77 0.70 -9.35
CA LEU A 9 13.35 0.35 -9.34
C LEU A 9 12.90 0.45 -7.89
N LEU A 10 12.14 1.50 -7.61
CA LEU A 10 11.67 1.85 -6.27
C LEU A 10 11.10 0.58 -5.67
N SER A 11 11.70 0.10 -4.57
CA SER A 11 11.14 -0.95 -3.72
C SER A 11 9.64 -0.77 -3.70
N SER A 12 8.87 -1.76 -4.19
CA SER A 12 7.42 -1.70 -4.34
C SER A 12 6.79 -1.17 -3.06
N ARG A 13 6.49 0.13 -3.04
CA ARG A 13 6.07 0.82 -1.82
C ARG A 13 4.58 0.63 -1.69
N ILE A 14 4.15 -0.19 -0.75
CA ILE A 14 2.73 -0.33 -0.42
C ILE A 14 2.37 0.78 0.57
N ASP A 15 1.41 1.61 0.20
CA ASP A 15 0.80 2.57 1.11
C ASP A 15 -0.50 1.95 1.67
N TYR A 16 -0.83 2.24 2.92
CA TYR A 16 -2.00 1.64 3.58
C TYR A 16 -2.69 2.62 4.54
N CYS A 17 -3.92 2.30 4.89
CA CYS A 17 -4.74 3.00 5.88
C CYS A 17 -5.53 1.98 6.70
N LEU A 18 -5.57 2.18 8.02
CA LEU A 18 -6.43 1.47 8.96
C LEU A 18 -7.43 2.45 9.53
N ALA A 19 -8.72 2.15 9.39
CA ALA A 19 -9.81 2.99 9.90
C ALA A 19 -10.76 2.16 10.78
N ALA A 20 -11.17 2.70 11.91
CA ALA A 20 -12.23 2.08 12.72
C ALA A 20 -13.59 2.29 12.03
N THR A 21 -14.43 1.26 12.02
CA THR A 21 -15.79 1.28 11.49
C THR A 21 -16.79 0.79 12.55
N GLU A 22 -18.08 0.92 12.28
CA GLU A 22 -19.14 0.41 13.18
C GLU A 22 -19.07 -1.11 13.41
N LYS A 23 -18.43 -1.85 12.50
CA LYS A 23 -18.33 -3.31 12.53
C LYS A 23 -16.95 -3.82 12.96
N GLY A 24 -15.99 -2.93 13.21
CA GLY A 24 -14.62 -3.30 13.55
C GLY A 24 -13.60 -2.37 12.89
N TRP A 25 -12.74 -2.93 12.04
CA TRP A 25 -11.63 -2.22 11.40
C TRP A 25 -11.61 -2.45 9.89
N GLN A 26 -11.41 -1.39 9.13
CA GLN A 26 -11.19 -1.44 7.70
C GLN A 26 -9.71 -1.27 7.39
N LEU A 27 -9.13 -2.26 6.71
CA LEU A 27 -7.78 -2.17 6.14
C LEU A 27 -7.90 -1.89 4.64
N THR A 28 -7.30 -0.78 4.21
CA THR A 28 -7.15 -0.47 2.79
C THR A 28 -5.66 -0.33 2.47
N ALA A 29 -5.16 -1.09 1.49
CA ALA A 29 -3.77 -1.04 1.04
C ALA A 29 -3.70 -0.92 -0.49
N TRP A 30 -2.66 -0.27 -1.01
CA TRP A 30 -2.49 -0.04 -2.43
C TRP A 30 -1.04 0.24 -2.82
N GLU A 31 -0.70 -0.07 -4.07
CA GLU A 31 0.59 0.29 -4.67
C GLU A 31 0.45 1.54 -5.55
N PRO A 32 1.28 2.58 -5.38
CA PRO A 32 1.27 3.76 -6.23
C PRO A 32 1.70 3.40 -7.65
N ALA A 33 0.87 3.68 -8.65
CA ALA A 33 1.34 3.68 -10.03
C ALA A 33 2.01 5.01 -10.36
N LEU A 34 3.06 4.93 -11.18
CA LEU A 34 3.61 6.08 -11.87
C LEU A 34 2.65 6.47 -12.99
N VAL A 35 2.13 7.70 -12.94
CA VAL A 35 1.56 8.36 -14.13
C VAL A 35 2.69 9.14 -14.77
N GLU A 36 2.75 9.20 -16.10
CA GLU A 36 3.75 10.06 -16.76
C GLU A 36 3.71 11.49 -16.19
N GLY A 37 4.85 11.96 -15.66
CA GLY A 37 4.98 13.24 -14.93
C GLY A 37 4.96 13.09 -13.40
N ASN A 38 5.45 14.09 -12.67
CA ASN A 38 5.62 14.12 -11.19
C ASN A 38 4.30 13.97 -10.36
N ARG A 39 3.24 13.39 -10.91
CA ARG A 39 1.95 13.15 -10.25
C ARG A 39 1.85 11.68 -9.88
N VAL A 40 2.05 11.37 -8.60
CA VAL A 40 1.93 10.01 -8.09
C VAL A 40 0.45 9.66 -7.83
N LYS A 41 0.02 8.52 -8.41
CA LYS A 41 -1.21 7.70 -8.31
C LYS A 41 -2.34 7.94 -9.35
N PRO A 42 -2.72 6.88 -10.10
CA PRO A 42 -3.83 6.02 -9.72
C PRO A 42 -3.31 4.61 -9.47
N TYR A 43 -3.66 4.04 -8.34
CA TYR A 43 -3.18 2.77 -7.78
C TYR A 43 -3.04 1.62 -8.80
N LEU A 44 -1.93 0.85 -8.76
CA LEU A 44 -1.75 -0.35 -9.59
C LEU A 44 -2.72 -1.47 -9.16
N TRP A 45 -2.93 -1.61 -7.86
CA TRP A 45 -3.89 -2.51 -7.25
C TRP A 45 -4.34 -1.96 -5.89
N LYS A 46 -5.52 -2.39 -5.42
CA LYS A 46 -6.11 -1.97 -4.14
C LYS A 46 -6.73 -3.17 -3.42
N PHE A 47 -6.31 -3.39 -2.18
CA PHE A 47 -6.94 -4.31 -1.23
C PHE A 47 -7.83 -3.50 -0.27
N ASN A 48 -9.04 -3.97 -0.01
CA ASN A 48 -9.95 -3.40 0.98
C ASN A 48 -10.69 -4.53 1.70
N SER A 49 -10.59 -4.60 3.01
CA SER A 49 -11.23 -5.64 3.83
C SER A 49 -11.73 -5.08 5.15
N GLU A 50 -12.90 -5.53 5.58
CA GLU A 50 -13.43 -5.32 6.93
C GLU A 50 -13.04 -6.50 7.81
N LEU A 51 -12.50 -6.19 8.99
CA LEU A 51 -11.94 -7.13 9.95
C LEU A 51 -12.55 -6.85 11.33
N GLY A 52 -12.71 -7.91 12.13
CA GLY A 52 -13.39 -7.80 13.43
C GLY A 52 -12.53 -7.06 14.45
N THR A 53 -11.20 -7.24 14.39
CA THR A 53 -10.28 -6.67 15.38
C THR A 53 -9.09 -5.93 14.75
N LEU A 54 -8.51 -5.01 15.52
CA LEU A 54 -7.28 -4.30 15.12
C LEU A 54 -6.12 -5.29 14.92
N GLN A 55 -6.03 -6.33 15.74
CA GLN A 55 -4.98 -7.35 15.65
C GLN A 55 -5.04 -8.13 14.33
N GLU A 56 -6.24 -8.50 13.87
CA GLU A 56 -6.44 -9.12 12.55
C GLU A 56 -6.01 -8.19 11.42
N ALA A 57 -6.30 -6.89 11.54
CA ALA A 57 -5.90 -5.88 10.58
C ALA A 57 -4.37 -5.72 10.49
N HIS A 58 -3.68 -5.71 11.64
CA HIS A 58 -2.22 -5.71 11.67
C HIS A 58 -1.62 -6.98 11.08
N ARG A 59 -2.14 -8.16 11.43
CA ARG A 59 -1.65 -9.43 10.88
C ARG A 59 -1.81 -9.46 9.35
N THR A 60 -2.97 -9.05 8.85
CA THR A 60 -3.23 -8.98 7.40
C THR A 60 -2.28 -7.99 6.71
N LEU A 61 -2.03 -6.83 7.33
CA LEU A 61 -1.08 -5.85 6.83
C LEU A 61 0.35 -6.41 6.77
N GLN A 62 0.82 -7.12 7.80
CA GLN A 62 2.15 -7.74 7.81
C GLN A 62 2.33 -8.73 6.66
N VAL A 63 1.31 -9.57 6.41
CA VAL A 63 1.29 -10.50 5.27
C VAL A 63 1.38 -9.75 3.93
N ILE A 64 0.60 -8.67 3.76
CA ILE A 64 0.65 -7.84 2.54
C ILE A 64 2.03 -7.21 2.34
N LEU A 65 2.69 -6.80 3.43
CA LEU A 65 4.02 -6.18 3.39
C LEU A 65 5.17 -7.21 3.30
N GLY A 66 4.87 -8.51 3.34
CA GLY A 66 5.90 -9.56 3.36
C GLY A 66 6.79 -9.52 4.60
N GLN A 67 6.24 -9.07 5.73
CA GLN A 67 6.93 -9.06 7.02
C GLN A 67 6.56 -10.35 7.78
N ASP A 68 7.47 -11.33 7.78
CA ASP A 68 7.42 -12.53 8.63
C ASP A 68 7.83 -12.23 10.08
#